data_AF-A0A1Y5DJ37-F1
#
_entry.id   AF-A0A1Y5DJ37-F1
#
_cell.length_a   1.000
_cell.length_b   1.000
_cell.length_c   1.000
_cell.angle_alpha   90.00
_cell.angle_beta   90.00
_cell.angle_gamma   90.00
#
_symmetry.space_group_name_H-M   'P 1'
#
loop_
_entity.id
_entity.type
_entity.pdbx_description
1 polymer ?
#
loop_
_entity_poly.entity_id
_entity_poly.type
_entity_poly.pdbx_seq_one_letter_code
_entity_poly.pdbx_strand_id
1 'polypeptide(L)'
;MDVLIVMVLIFAATGITFRTIKSFYLQSYSNLVSMLVATVTSLFMFISGMMLFWPKEYVRGTASSEVDLSITNVAVLVLIVCVIYYLFKYRPSQNQ
;
A
#
# COMPACT_ATOMS: atom_id res chain seq x y z
N MET A 1 12.76 -15.16 7.35
CA MET A 1 13.09 -14.34 6.16
C MET A 1 11.83 -13.74 5.54
N ASP A 2 10.72 -14.48 5.52
CA ASP A 2 9.44 -14.08 4.91
C ASP A 2 8.86 -12.78 5.51
N VAL A 3 8.95 -12.60 6.82
CA VAL A 3 8.54 -11.35 7.51
C VAL A 3 9.23 -10.12 6.93
N LEU A 4 10.54 -10.21 6.68
CA LEU A 4 11.33 -9.10 6.14
C LEU A 4 10.91 -8.79 4.70
N ILE A 5 10.66 -9.82 3.89
CA ILE A 5 10.17 -9.67 2.52
C ILE A 5 8.81 -8.96 2.53
N VAL A 6 7.87 -9.42 3.36
CA VAL A 6 6.54 -8.82 3.51
C VAL A 6 6.64 -7.37 3.96
N MET A 7 7.49 -7.06 4.95
CA MET A 7 7.70 -5.68 5.38
C MET A 7 8.22 -4.80 4.25
N VAL A 8 9.22 -5.24 3.51
CA VAL A 8 9.77 -4.48 2.36
C VAL A 8 8.69 -4.24 1.30
N LEU A 9 7.86 -5.25 1.01
CA LEU A 9 6.74 -5.12 0.07
C LEU A 9 5.71 -4.09 0.53
N ILE A 10 5.30 -4.15 1.80
CA ILE A 10 4.32 -3.21 2.37
C ILE A 10 4.91 -1.80 2.39
N PHE A 11 6.15 -1.61 2.85
CA PHE A 11 6.80 -0.29 2.87
C PHE A 11 6.98 0.29 1.46
N ALA A 12 7.36 -0.54 0.48
CA ALA A 12 7.44 -0.11 -0.92
C ALA A 12 6.07 0.31 -1.46
N ALA A 13 5.03 -0.50 -1.21
CA ALA A 13 3.66 -0.20 -1.61
C ALA A 13 3.15 1.10 -0.98
N THR A 14 3.36 1.28 0.33
CA THR A 14 3.02 2.51 1.07
C THR A 14 3.75 3.72 0.51
N GLY A 15 5.05 3.61 0.22
CA GLY A 15 5.84 4.70 -0.35
C GLY A 15 5.37 5.11 -1.76
N ILE A 16 5.08 4.13 -2.62
CA ILE A 16 4.54 4.37 -3.97
C ILE A 16 3.17 5.06 -3.87
N THR A 17 2.27 4.56 -3.01
CA THR A 17 0.95 5.15 -2.77
C THR A 17 1.07 6.59 -2.26
N PHE A 18 1.92 6.84 -1.27
CA PHE A 18 2.16 8.19 -0.73
C PHE A 18 2.59 9.15 -1.84
N ARG A 19 3.60 8.78 -2.63
CA ARG A 19 4.11 9.62 -3.73
C ARG A 19 3.04 9.89 -4.78
N THR A 20 2.26 8.87 -5.15
CA THR A 20 1.21 8.98 -6.16
C THR A 20 0.09 9.93 -5.70
N ILE A 21 -0.44 9.71 -4.49
CA ILE A 21 -1.52 10.53 -3.92
C ILE A 21 -1.06 11.96 -3.69
N LYS A 22 0.13 12.16 -3.11
CA LYS A 22 0.67 13.51 -2.89
C LYS A 22 0.80 14.26 -4.21
N SER A 23 1.36 13.64 -5.25
CA SER A 23 1.53 14.27 -6.56
C SER A 23 0.21 14.66 -7.20
N PHE A 24 -0.83 13.83 -7.05
CA PHE A 24 -2.17 14.12 -7.58
C PHE A 24 -2.80 15.33 -6.88
N TYR A 25 -2.85 15.33 -5.55
CA TYR A 25 -3.49 16.42 -4.80
C TYR A 25 -2.69 17.72 -4.85
N LEU A 26 -1.37 17.67 -5.06
CA LEU A 26 -0.53 18.86 -5.21
C LEU A 26 -0.85 19.65 -6.49
N GLN A 27 -1.49 19.04 -7.49
CA GLN A 27 -1.94 19.74 -8.69
C GLN A 27 -3.13 20.69 -8.42
N SER A 28 -3.95 20.40 -7.41
CA SER A 28 -5.18 21.15 -7.13
C SER A 28 -5.20 21.84 -5.76
N TYR A 29 -4.37 21.40 -4.81
CA TYR A 29 -4.36 21.86 -3.42
C TYR A 29 -2.96 22.25 -2.94
N SER A 30 -2.90 22.93 -1.79
CA SER A 30 -1.64 23.32 -1.16
C SER A 30 -0.80 22.11 -0.71
N ASN A 31 0.50 22.33 -0.52
CA ASN A 31 1.45 21.29 -0.08
C ASN A 31 1.05 20.67 1.27
N LEU A 32 0.49 21.46 2.20
CA LEU A 32 0.03 20.96 3.50
C LEU A 32 -1.15 19.99 3.35
N VAL A 33 -2.17 20.37 2.58
CA VAL A 33 -3.36 19.52 2.37
C VAL A 33 -3.00 18.24 1.63
N SER A 34 -2.23 18.35 0.54
CA SER A 34 -1.78 17.18 -0.22
C SER A 34 -0.92 16.23 0.62
N MET A 35 -0.07 16.75 1.51
CA MET A 35 0.73 15.93 2.41
C MET A 35 -0.13 15.22 3.47
N LEU A 36 -1.11 15.90 4.06
CA LEU A 36 -2.02 15.29 5.03
C LEU A 36 -2.83 14.15 4.41
N VAL A 37 -3.46 14.40 3.25
CA VAL A 37 -4.23 13.37 2.53
C VAL A 37 -3.34 12.19 2.16
N ALA A 38 -2.17 12.45 1.57
CA ALA A 38 -1.22 11.39 1.22
C ALA A 38 -0.77 10.58 2.43
N THR A 39 -0.53 11.23 3.57
CA THR A 39 -0.12 10.56 4.81
C THR A 39 -1.23 9.62 5.29
N VAL A 40 -2.46 10.11 5.40
CA VAL A 40 -3.62 9.31 5.83
C VAL A 40 -3.87 8.14 4.88
N THR A 41 -3.87 8.36 3.56
CA THR A 41 -4.07 7.27 2.59
C THR A 41 -2.94 6.24 2.64
N SER A 42 -1.68 6.68 2.80
CA SER A 42 -0.54 5.77 2.93
C SER A 42 -0.59 4.94 4.22
N LEU A 43 -1.14 5.49 5.31
CA LEU A 43 -1.37 4.77 6.55
C LEU A 43 -2.40 3.65 6.35
N PHE A 44 -3.51 3.92 5.67
CA PHE A 44 -4.49 2.89 5.32
C PHE A 44 -3.88 1.82 4.39
N MET A 45 -3.01 2.20 3.45
CA MET A 45 -2.28 1.22 2.62
C MET A 45 -1.38 0.32 3.46
N PHE A 46 -0.67 0.89 4.44
CA PHE A 46 0.18 0.14 5.33
C PHE A 46 -0.61 -0.87 6.17
N ILE A 47 -1.70 -0.41 6.82
CA ILE A 47 -2.55 -1.26 7.66
C ILE A 47 -3.22 -2.36 6.83
N SER A 48 -3.76 -2.04 5.66
CA SER A 48 -4.35 -3.04 4.75
C SER A 48 -3.33 -4.04 4.23
N GLY A 49 -2.09 -3.60 3.95
CA GLY A 49 -0.98 -4.49 3.63
C GLY A 49 -0.68 -5.46 4.76
N MET A 50 -0.62 -4.99 6.01
CA MET A 50 -0.42 -5.86 7.18
C MET A 50 -1.54 -6.91 7.33
N MET A 51 -2.79 -6.51 7.10
CA MET A 51 -3.95 -7.43 7.14
C MET A 51 -3.88 -8.48 6.03
N LEU A 52 -3.39 -8.11 4.84
CA LEU A 52 -3.30 -9.01 3.69
C LEU A 52 -2.33 -10.18 3.92
N PHE A 53 -1.25 -9.95 4.66
CA PHE A 53 -0.25 -10.98 4.98
C PHE A 53 -0.42 -11.58 6.38
N TRP A 54 -1.56 -11.34 7.02
CA TRP A 54 -1.86 -11.90 8.34
C TRP A 54 -2.01 -13.43 8.24
N PRO A 55 -1.40 -14.21 9.17
CA PRO A 55 -1.50 -15.67 9.14
C PRO A 55 -2.92 -16.14 9.46
N LYS A 56 -3.50 -16.97 8.57
CA LYS A 56 -4.87 -17.48 8.73
C LYS A 56 -4.99 -18.49 9.88
N GLU A 57 -3.98 -19.33 10.05
CA GLU A 57 -3.96 -20.39 11.06
C GLU A 57 -2.80 -20.13 12.04
N TYR A 58 -2.97 -19.13 12.91
CA TYR A 58 -1.98 -18.86 13.94
C TYR A 58 -2.07 -19.90 15.07
N VAL A 59 -1.27 -20.95 14.99
CA VAL A 59 -1.13 -21.95 16.06
C VAL A 59 0.02 -21.55 16.98
N ARG A 60 -0.30 -21.16 18.22
CA ARG A 60 0.71 -20.86 19.25
C ARG A 60 1.50 -22.13 19.57
N GLY A 61 2.83 -22.08 19.43
CA GLY A 61 3.75 -23.14 19.84
C GLY A 61 4.21 -24.11 18.74
N THR A 62 3.88 -23.84 17.47
CA THR A 62 4.43 -24.57 16.32
C THR A 62 5.35 -23.65 15.52
N ALA A 63 6.30 -24.20 14.74
CA ALA A 63 7.16 -23.46 13.81
C ALA A 63 6.38 -22.91 12.58
N SER A 64 5.14 -22.48 12.79
CA SER A 64 4.24 -21.94 11.78
C SER A 64 4.69 -20.54 11.39
N SER A 65 4.54 -20.21 10.10
CA SER A 65 4.95 -18.92 9.56
C SER A 65 4.22 -17.77 10.25
N GLU A 66 4.97 -16.76 10.70
CA GLU A 66 4.44 -15.54 11.32
C GLU A 66 3.67 -14.66 10.31
N VAL A 67 3.87 -14.88 9.01
CA VAL A 67 3.22 -14.16 7.91
C VAL A 67 2.78 -15.12 6.80
N ASP A 68 1.64 -14.84 6.17
CA ASP A 68 1.14 -15.61 5.03
C ASP A 68 1.69 -15.06 3.70
N LEU A 69 2.92 -15.44 3.38
CA LEU A 69 3.55 -15.11 2.10
C LEU A 69 3.07 -16.08 1.00
N SER A 70 1.91 -15.79 0.43
CA SER A 70 1.40 -16.50 -0.74
C SER A 70 1.53 -15.65 -2.02
N ILE A 71 1.70 -16.31 -3.16
CA ILE A 71 1.73 -15.66 -4.49
C ILE A 71 0.46 -14.83 -4.70
N THR A 72 -0.68 -15.34 -4.22
CA THR A 72 -1.98 -14.65 -4.29
C THR A 72 -1.95 -13.32 -3.53
N ASN A 73 -1.46 -13.30 -2.28
CA ASN A 73 -1.40 -12.09 -1.47
C ASN A 73 -0.46 -11.05 -2.10
N VAL A 74 0.69 -11.48 -2.63
CA VAL A 74 1.62 -10.60 -3.37
C VAL A 74 0.95 -10.04 -4.63
N ALA A 75 0.26 -10.86 -5.41
CA ALA A 75 -0.43 -10.43 -6.61
C ALA A 75 -1.54 -9.40 -6.31
N VAL A 76 -2.31 -9.61 -5.23
CA VAL A 76 -3.33 -8.67 -4.76
C VAL A 76 -2.70 -7.33 -4.37
N LEU A 77 -1.59 -7.33 -3.62
CA LEU A 77 -0.88 -6.10 -3.25
C LEU A 77 -0.44 -5.32 -4.50
N VAL A 78 0.18 -6.00 -5.45
CA VAL A 78 0.65 -5.39 -6.71
C VAL A 78 -0.53 -4.83 -7.51
N LEU A 79 -1.65 -5.56 -7.60
CA LEU A 79 -2.84 -5.11 -8.31
C LEU A 79 -3.40 -3.82 -7.68
N ILE A 80 -3.53 -3.76 -6.35
CA ILE A 80 -4.02 -2.57 -5.65
C ILE A 80 -3.10 -1.37 -5.92
N VAL A 81 -1.78 -1.54 -5.81
CA VAL A 81 -0.81 -0.47 -6.11
C VAL A 81 -0.94 -0.01 -7.56
N CYS A 82 -1.07 -0.94 -8.51
CA CYS A 82 -1.27 -0.62 -9.93
C CYS A 82 -2.57 0.13 -10.18
N VAL A 83 -3.68 -0.24 -9.53
CA VAL A 83 -4.97 0.46 -9.67
C VAL A 83 -4.87 1.88 -9.11
N ILE A 84 -4.31 2.05 -7.92
CA ILE A 84 -4.07 3.38 -7.32
C ILE A 84 -3.19 4.21 -8.26
N TYR A 85 -2.08 3.64 -8.72
CA TYR A 85 -1.18 4.32 -9.65
C TYR A 85 -1.91 4.72 -10.94
N TYR A 86 -2.69 3.82 -11.54
CA TYR A 86 -3.43 4.10 -12.76
C TYR A 86 -4.47 5.22 -12.57
N LEU A 87 -5.30 5.13 -11.52
CA LEU A 87 -6.36 6.10 -11.27
C LEU A 87 -5.79 7.48 -10.95
N PHE A 88 -4.84 7.58 -10.03
CA PHE A 88 -4.34 8.86 -9.54
C PHE A 88 -3.23 9.46 -10.40
N LYS A 89 -2.54 8.68 -11.25
CA LYS A 89 -1.52 9.22 -12.15
C LYS A 89 -1.97 9.41 -13.59
N TYR A 90 -2.81 8.51 -14.13
CA TYR A 90 -3.23 8.58 -15.54
C TYR A 90 -4.64 9.13 -15.74
N ARG A 91 -5.46 9.24 -14.69
CA ARG A 91 -6.70 10.04 -14.73
C ARG A 91 -6.59 11.35 -13.92
N PRO A 92 -5.53 12.17 -14.03
CA PRO A 92 -5.65 13.55 -13.59
C PRO A 92 -6.68 14.18 -14.53
N SER A 93 -7.76 14.70 -13.95
CA SER A 93 -8.81 15.44 -14.65
C SER A 93 -8.23 16.18 -15.86
N GLN A 94 -8.62 15.74 -17.06
CA GLN A 94 -8.24 16.35 -18.32
C GLN A 94 -8.96 17.70 -18.55
N ASN A 95 -9.42 18.35 -17.49
CA ASN A 95 -10.12 19.62 -17.56
C ASN A 95 -9.44 20.58 -16.59
N GLN A 96 -8.53 21.36 -17.17
CA GLN A 96 -8.33 22.76 -16.79
C GLN A 96 -9.65 23.53 -16.93
#